data_AF-A0A2H6N3D2-F1
#
_entry.id   AF-A0A2H6N3D2-F1
#
_cell.length_a   1.000
_cell.length_b   1.000
_cell.length_c   1.000
_cell.angle_alpha   90.00
_cell.angle_beta   90.00
_cell.angle_gamma   90.00
#
_symmetry.space_group_name_H-M   'P 1'
#
loop_
_entity.id
_entity.type
_entity.pdbx_description
1 polymer ?
#
loop_
_entity_poly.entity_id
_entity_poly.type
_entity_poly.pdbx_seq_one_letter_code
_entity_poly.pdbx_strand_id
1 'polypeptide(L)'
;VAPGDKPKIQEVKEQRVTGLLVAVLVGLSIVIGDLLRRIPLAVLFGIFLYMGVTSLNGIQFYERLHLLLMPPKHHPDMPYVKKVRTLRMHLFTLLQLACLAVLWAVMSTVASLAFPFILILTVPLRLCLLSRIFTEGEM
;
A
#
# COMPACT_ATOMS: atom_id res chain seq x y z
N VAL A 1 2.42 14.19 -26.51
CA VAL A 1 3.24 13.99 -25.30
C VAL A 1 4.64 14.37 -25.67
N ALA A 2 5.25 15.33 -24.97
CA ALA A 2 6.61 15.73 -25.26
C ALA A 2 7.56 14.60 -24.81
N PRO A 3 8.67 14.34 -25.52
CA PRO A 3 9.68 13.39 -25.06
C PRO A 3 10.19 13.80 -23.67
N GLY A 4 9.94 12.98 -22.64
CA GLY A 4 10.36 13.25 -21.26
C GLY A 4 9.22 13.48 -20.24
N ASP A 5 7.97 13.54 -20.67
CA ASP A 5 6.84 13.56 -19.73
C ASP A 5 6.74 12.23 -18.96
N LYS A 6 6.56 12.33 -17.63
CA LYS A 6 6.36 11.14 -16.78
C LYS A 6 5.16 10.33 -17.29
N PRO A 7 5.23 8.98 -17.30
CA PRO A 7 4.13 8.15 -17.75
C PRO A 7 2.87 8.47 -16.93
N LYS A 8 1.81 8.87 -17.62
CA LYS A 8 0.50 9.13 -17.01
C LYS A 8 -0.38 7.91 -17.20
N ILE A 9 -1.08 7.51 -16.15
CA ILE A 9 -2.14 6.51 -16.24
C ILE A 9 -3.21 7.10 -17.16
N GLN A 10 -3.40 6.50 -18.34
CA GLN A 10 -4.48 6.93 -19.25
C GLN A 10 -5.81 6.41 -18.74
N GLU A 11 -5.93 5.09 -18.59
CA GLU A 11 -7.18 4.44 -18.24
C GLU A 11 -6.92 3.08 -17.57
N VAL A 12 -7.86 2.65 -16.73
CA VAL A 12 -7.94 1.27 -16.24
C VAL A 12 -9.01 0.56 -17.04
N LYS A 13 -8.67 -0.60 -17.64
CA LYS A 13 -9.64 -1.38 -18.41
C LYS A 13 -10.50 -2.21 -17.47
N GLU A 14 -11.77 -1.84 -17.31
CA GLU A 14 -12.74 -2.64 -16.58
C GLU A 14 -13.21 -3.82 -17.43
N GLN A 15 -12.73 -5.02 -17.11
CA GLN A 15 -13.03 -6.24 -17.86
C GLN A 15 -13.71 -7.26 -16.94
N ARG A 16 -14.90 -7.73 -17.33
CA ARG A 16 -15.61 -8.82 -16.63
C ARG A 16 -15.15 -10.20 -17.09
N VAL A 17 -14.67 -10.28 -18.34
CA VAL A 17 -14.26 -11.53 -18.98
C VAL A 17 -13.00 -12.10 -18.33
N THR A 18 -12.05 -11.26 -17.93
CA THR A 18 -10.82 -11.70 -17.25
C THR A 18 -11.12 -12.41 -15.93
N GLY A 19 -12.00 -11.83 -15.09
CA GLY A 19 -12.44 -12.46 -13.84
C GLY A 19 -13.15 -13.79 -14.07
N LEU A 20 -14.05 -13.86 -15.06
CA LEU A 20 -14.76 -15.09 -15.42
C LEU A 20 -13.79 -16.18 -15.90
N LEU A 21 -12.83 -15.83 -16.77
CA LEU A 21 -11.82 -16.76 -17.28
C LEU A 21 -10.94 -17.30 -16.15
N VAL A 22 -10.48 -16.44 -15.23
CA VAL A 22 -9.69 -16.88 -14.07
C VAL A 22 -10.50 -17.87 -13.22
N ALA A 23 -11.77 -17.59 -12.94
CA ALA A 23 -12.63 -18.49 -12.16
C ALA A 23 -12.82 -19.85 -12.83
N VAL A 24 -13.05 -19.87 -14.15
CA VAL A 24 -13.18 -21.11 -14.94
C VAL A 24 -11.86 -21.90 -14.94
N LEU A 25 -10.72 -21.22 -15.13
CA LEU A 25 -9.40 -21.86 -15.12
C LEU A 25 -9.05 -22.45 -13.74
N VAL A 26 -9.44 -21.77 -12.66
CA VAL A 26 -9.32 -22.32 -11.29
C VAL A 26 -10.21 -23.55 -11.13
N GLY A 27 -11.43 -23.56 -11.67
CA GLY A 27 -12.29 -24.75 -11.68
C GLY A 27 -11.70 -25.92 -12.48
N LEU A 28 -11.09 -25.62 -13.63
CA LEU A 28 -10.43 -26.61 -14.49
C LEU A 28 -9.13 -27.15 -13.90
N SER A 29 -8.55 -26.49 -12.88
CA SER A 29 -7.28 -26.85 -12.24
C SER A 29 -7.21 -28.32 -11.79
N ILE A 30 -8.34 -28.92 -11.43
CA ILE A 30 -8.45 -30.33 -11.03
C ILE A 30 -8.05 -31.26 -12.18
N VAL A 31 -8.43 -30.93 -13.41
CA VAL A 31 -8.15 -31.77 -14.61
C VAL A 31 -6.73 -31.53 -15.13
N ILE A 32 -6.20 -30.31 -14.99
CA ILE A 32 -4.85 -29.94 -15.46
C ILE A 32 -3.76 -30.12 -14.38
N GLY A 33 -4.04 -30.84 -13.29
CA GLY A 33 -3.17 -30.98 -12.13
C GLY A 33 -1.76 -31.50 -12.44
N ASP A 34 -1.63 -32.46 -13.36
CA ASP A 34 -0.34 -33.03 -13.77
C ASP A 34 0.59 -32.00 -14.43
N LEU A 35 0.02 -31.01 -15.12
CA LEU A 35 0.78 -29.91 -15.71
C LEU A 35 1.15 -28.87 -14.64
N LEU A 36 0.21 -28.51 -13.77
CA LEU A 36 0.44 -27.56 -12.67
C LEU A 36 1.53 -28.04 -11.71
N ARG A 37 1.61 -29.35 -11.47
CA ARG A 37 2.63 -29.95 -10.58
C ARG A 37 4.07 -29.77 -11.11
N ARG A 38 4.25 -29.52 -12.40
CA ARG A 38 5.58 -29.22 -12.98
C ARG A 38 6.08 -27.83 -12.62
N ILE A 39 5.20 -26.94 -12.14
CA ILE A 39 5.57 -25.58 -11.78
C ILE A 39 6.21 -25.61 -10.38
N PRO A 40 7.48 -25.23 -10.23
CA PRO A 40 8.14 -25.22 -8.93
C PRO A 40 7.54 -24.11 -8.04
N LEU A 41 7.32 -24.42 -6.76
CA LEU A 41 6.79 -23.47 -5.77
C LEU A 41 7.63 -22.18 -5.66
N ALA A 42 8.93 -22.27 -5.93
CA ALA A 42 9.84 -21.11 -5.96
C ALA A 42 9.37 -20.02 -6.94
N VAL A 43 8.79 -20.39 -8.08
CA VAL A 43 8.28 -19.42 -9.07
C VAL A 43 7.06 -18.67 -8.52
N LEU A 44 6.17 -19.37 -7.80
CA LEU A 44 5.01 -18.75 -7.18
C LEU A 44 5.44 -17.73 -6.11
N PHE A 45 6.44 -18.06 -5.30
CA PHE A 45 7.00 -17.09 -4.33
C PHE A 45 7.59 -15.85 -5.02
N GLY A 46 8.25 -16.01 -6.17
CA GLY A 46 8.72 -14.89 -6.97
C GLY A 46 7.59 -13.97 -7.46
N ILE A 47 6.50 -14.57 -7.97
CA ILE A 47 5.32 -13.83 -8.41
C ILE A 47 4.63 -13.13 -7.23
N PHE A 48 4.49 -13.80 -6.09
CA PHE A 48 3.92 -13.20 -4.87
C PHE A 48 4.76 -12.03 -4.35
N LEU A 49 6.08 -12.16 -4.35
CA LEU A 49 6.98 -11.06 -3.97
C LEU A 49 6.84 -9.88 -4.93
N TYR A 50 6.81 -10.13 -6.24
CA TYR A 50 6.61 -9.08 -7.25
C TYR A 50 5.27 -8.37 -7.06
N MET A 51 4.18 -9.10 -6.84
CA MET A 51 2.87 -8.51 -6.54
C MET A 51 2.89 -7.72 -5.23
N GLY A 52 3.56 -8.23 -4.19
CA GLY A 52 3.73 -7.52 -2.92
C GLY A 52 4.42 -6.18 -3.11
N VAL A 53 5.59 -6.16 -3.75
CA VAL A 53 6.36 -4.92 -4.00
C VAL A 53 5.60 -3.97 -4.92
N THR A 54 4.98 -4.46 -5.99
CA THR A 54 4.23 -3.59 -6.91
C THR A 54 2.95 -3.03 -6.29
N SER A 55 2.31 -3.74 -5.36
CA SER A 55 1.14 -3.23 -4.60
C SER A 55 1.47 -2.05 -3.70
N LEU A 56 2.74 -1.86 -3.31
CA LEU A 56 3.19 -0.71 -2.52
C LEU A 56 3.27 0.57 -3.36
N ASN A 57 3.39 0.44 -4.69
CA ASN A 57 3.40 1.61 -5.58
C ASN A 57 2.01 2.28 -5.59
N GLY A 58 2.01 3.60 -5.44
CA GLY A 58 0.77 4.39 -5.38
C GLY A 58 0.18 4.53 -3.96
N ILE A 59 0.76 3.87 -2.95
CA ILE A 59 0.40 4.09 -1.56
C ILE A 59 1.12 5.34 -1.04
N GLN A 60 0.38 6.42 -0.79
CA GLN A 60 0.92 7.69 -0.31
C GLN A 60 1.73 7.56 1.00
N PHE A 61 1.37 6.62 1.88
CA PHE A 61 2.15 6.31 3.08
C PHE A 61 3.56 5.79 2.74
N TYR A 62 3.67 4.86 1.78
CA TYR A 62 4.95 4.29 1.36
C TYR A 62 5.84 5.34 0.67
N GLU A 63 5.24 6.22 -0.14
CA GLU A 63 5.96 7.36 -0.72
C GLU A 63 6.53 8.31 0.35
N ARG A 64 5.73 8.61 1.40
CA ARG A 64 6.18 9.40 2.55
C ARG A 64 7.24 8.69 3.39
N LEU A 65 7.18 7.37 3.48
CA LEU A 65 8.21 6.56 4.14
C LEU A 65 9.54 6.61 3.38
N HIS A 66 9.51 6.59 2.05
CA HIS A 66 10.72 6.77 1.24
C HIS A 66 11.29 8.20 1.39
N LEU A 67 10.43 9.21 1.50
CA LEU A 67 10.83 10.60 1.78
C LEU A 67 11.53 10.76 3.15
N LEU A 68 11.19 9.96 4.17
CA LEU A 68 11.90 9.96 5.47
C LEU A 68 13.37 9.56 5.34
N LEU A 69 13.68 8.66 4.40
CA LEU A 69 15.03 8.15 4.16
C LEU A 69 15.82 9.01 3.17
N MET A 70 15.16 9.96 2.50
CA MET A 70 15.76 10.84 1.50
C MET A 70 16.21 12.15 2.14
N PRO A 71 17.44 12.65 1.87
CA PRO A 71 17.85 13.96 2.38
C PRO A 71 17.00 15.07 1.75
N PRO A 72 16.66 16.14 2.49
CA PRO A 72 15.73 17.19 2.08
C PRO A 72 16.16 17.95 0.81
N LYS A 73 17.45 17.88 0.44
CA LYS A 73 18.01 18.47 -0.78
C LYS A 73 17.54 17.80 -2.07
N HIS A 74 17.09 16.55 -2.00
CA HIS A 74 16.65 15.77 -3.17
C HIS A 74 15.13 15.53 -3.19
N HIS A 75 14.36 16.29 -2.41
CA HIS A 75 12.92 16.11 -2.40
C HIS A 75 12.33 16.36 -3.81
N PRO A 76 11.57 15.40 -4.37
CA PRO A 76 10.89 15.60 -5.64
C PRO A 76 9.84 16.72 -5.54
N ASP A 77 9.55 17.37 -6.67
CA ASP A 77 8.48 18.38 -6.83
C ASP A 77 7.08 17.75 -6.69
N MET A 78 6.73 17.37 -5.46
CA MET A 78 5.39 16.94 -5.08
C MET A 78 4.69 18.10 -4.33
N PRO A 79 3.39 18.36 -4.57
CA PRO A 79 2.68 19.49 -3.96
C PRO A 79 2.68 19.48 -2.43
N TYR A 80 2.74 18.28 -1.82
CA TYR A 80 2.83 18.11 -0.36
C TYR A 80 4.15 18.59 0.24
N VAL A 81 5.26 18.62 -0.51
CA VAL A 81 6.57 19.06 0.01
C VAL A 81 6.67 20.59 0.08
N LYS A 82 5.98 21.32 -0.80
CA LYS A 82 6.03 22.79 -0.85
C LYS A 82 5.15 23.47 0.18
N LYS A 83 4.15 22.77 0.73
CA LYS A 83 3.07 23.38 1.53
C LYS A 83 3.24 23.20 3.05
N VAL A 84 3.93 22.14 3.50
CA VAL A 84 4.08 21.82 4.93
C VAL A 84 5.55 21.65 5.34
N ARG A 85 5.87 22.00 6.59
CA ARG A 85 7.23 21.82 7.15
C ARG A 85 7.60 20.33 7.17
N THR A 86 8.81 20.01 6.68
CA THR A 86 9.33 18.63 6.59
C THR A 86 9.26 17.86 7.92
N LEU A 87 9.55 18.51 9.05
CA LEU A 87 9.45 17.90 10.39
C LEU A 87 8.03 17.43 10.73
N ARG A 88 7.01 18.19 10.33
CA ARG A 88 5.60 17.88 10.59
C ARG A 88 5.14 16.68 9.77
N MET A 89 5.60 16.60 8.52
CA MET A 89 5.39 15.42 7.66
C MET A 89 6.03 14.16 8.27
N HIS A 90 7.27 14.27 8.78
CA HIS A 90 7.97 13.14 9.38
C HIS A 90 7.29 12.63 10.65
N LEU A 91 6.85 13.53 11.53
CA LEU A 91 6.11 13.17 12.74
C LEU A 91 4.81 12.42 12.41
N PHE A 92 4.09 12.88 11.38
CA PHE A 92 2.88 12.21 10.91
C PHE A 92 3.15 10.80 10.38
N THR A 93 4.17 10.63 9.55
CA THR A 93 4.52 9.32 8.99
C THR A 93 5.01 8.36 10.08
N LEU A 94 5.75 8.84 11.09
CA LEU A 94 6.14 8.03 12.24
C LEU A 94 4.94 7.59 13.09
N LEU A 95 3.96 8.47 13.31
CA LEU A 95 2.73 8.11 14.01
C LEU A 95 1.92 7.05 13.23
N GLN A 96 1.81 7.19 11.90
CA GLN A 96 1.19 6.18 11.04
C GLN A 96 1.94 4.84 11.10
N LEU A 97 3.27 4.86 11.10
CA LEU A 97 4.10 3.66 11.23
C LEU A 97 3.90 2.98 12.59
N ALA A 98 3.83 3.76 13.68
CA ALA A 98 3.54 3.24 15.02
C ALA A 98 2.16 2.56 15.07
N CYS A 99 1.15 3.16 14.44
CA CYS A 99 -0.18 2.55 14.35
C CYS A 99 -0.18 1.25 13.53
N LEU A 100 0.53 1.22 12.41
CA LEU A 100 0.72 0.01 11.62
C LEU A 100 1.41 -1.09 12.44
N ALA A 101 2.41 -0.75 13.25
CA ALA A 101 3.09 -1.68 14.14
C ALA A 101 2.15 -2.25 15.23
N VAL A 102 1.25 -1.43 15.79
CA VAL A 102 0.21 -1.89 16.72
C VAL A 102 -0.74 -2.87 16.04
N LEU A 103 -1.23 -2.55 14.83
CA LEU A 103 -2.08 -3.45 14.05
C LEU A 103 -1.37 -4.76 13.72
N TRP A 104 -0.08 -4.70 13.37
CA TRP A 104 0.74 -5.88 13.13
C TRP A 104 0.87 -6.75 14.38
N ALA A 105 1.14 -6.14 15.54
CA ALA A 105 1.24 -6.86 16.81
C ALA A 105 -0.08 -7.58 17.15
N VAL A 106 -1.23 -6.91 16.99
CA VAL A 106 -2.55 -7.52 17.19
C VAL A 106 -2.76 -8.70 16.23
N MET A 107 -2.43 -8.52 14.95
CA MET A 107 -2.57 -9.58 13.95
C MET A 107 -1.67 -10.79 14.24
N SER A 108 -0.50 -10.58 14.85
CA SER A 108 0.41 -11.66 15.27
C SER A 108 -0.06 -12.41 16.52
N THR A 109 -1.12 -11.95 17.20
CA THR A 109 -1.66 -12.60 18.41
C THR A 109 -2.95 -13.36 18.09
N VAL A 110 -3.42 -14.16 19.06
CA VAL A 110 -4.74 -14.84 19.00
C VAL A 110 -5.92 -13.87 18.88
N ALA A 111 -5.70 -12.57 19.13
CA ALA A 111 -6.68 -11.51 18.96
C ALA A 111 -6.82 -11.04 17.50
N SER A 112 -6.31 -11.78 16.51
CA SER A 112 -6.44 -11.44 15.09
C SER A 112 -7.90 -11.27 14.63
N LEU A 113 -8.85 -11.96 15.27
CA LEU A 113 -10.29 -11.77 15.06
C LEU A 113 -10.77 -10.34 15.40
N ALA A 114 -10.07 -9.62 16.27
CA ALA A 114 -10.38 -8.25 16.66
C ALA A 114 -9.80 -7.19 15.68
N PHE A 115 -9.00 -7.62 14.70
CA PHE A 115 -8.38 -6.73 13.69
C PHE A 115 -9.32 -5.67 13.09
N PRO A 116 -10.53 -6.00 12.57
CA PRO A 116 -11.40 -5.00 11.98
C PRO A 116 -11.84 -3.91 12.98
N PHE A 117 -12.03 -4.25 14.26
CA PHE A 117 -12.39 -3.28 15.29
C PHE A 117 -11.24 -2.33 15.61
N ILE A 118 -10.01 -2.85 15.70
CA ILE A 118 -8.82 -2.01 15.93
C ILE A 118 -8.53 -1.12 14.71
N LEU A 119 -8.73 -1.64 13.50
CA LEU A 119 -8.62 -0.84 12.27
C LEU A 119 -9.64 0.29 12.25
N ILE A 120 -10.90 0.01 12.60
CA ILE A 120 -11.93 1.06 12.71
C ILE A 120 -11.56 2.07 13.80
N LEU A 121 -11.11 1.62 14.97
CA LEU A 121 -10.70 2.48 16.10
C LEU A 121 -9.52 3.40 15.76
N THR A 122 -8.68 2.96 14.82
CA THR A 122 -7.56 3.75 14.31
C THR A 122 -8.04 5.02 13.59
N VAL A 123 -9.20 5.01 12.95
CA VAL A 123 -9.75 6.16 12.20
C VAL A 123 -10.12 7.33 13.13
N PRO A 124 -10.97 7.19 14.16
CA PRO A 124 -11.25 8.28 15.10
C PRO A 124 -10.03 8.64 15.94
N LEU A 125 -9.16 7.67 16.29
CA LEU A 125 -7.91 7.95 16.97
C LEU A 125 -7.01 8.87 16.12
N ARG A 126 -6.93 8.61 14.81
CA ARG A 126 -6.25 9.48 13.85
C ARG A 126 -6.92 10.85 13.82
N LEU A 127 -8.24 10.94 13.64
CA LEU A 127 -8.94 12.22 13.53
C LEU A 127 -8.81 13.07 14.81
N CYS A 128 -8.95 12.48 16.00
CA CYS A 128 -8.85 13.19 17.27
C CYS A 128 -7.41 13.62 17.59
N LEU A 129 -6.42 12.74 17.39
CA LEU A 129 -5.01 13.07 17.66
C LEU A 129 -4.45 14.05 16.63
N LEU A 130 -4.77 13.88 15.34
CA LEU A 130 -4.29 14.80 14.32
C LEU A 130 -4.95 16.17 14.38
N SER A 131 -6.27 16.26 14.56
CA SER A 131 -6.94 17.57 14.69
C SER A 131 -6.50 18.34 15.94
N ARG A 132 -5.89 17.68 16.92
CA ARG A 132 -5.32 18.34 18.11
C ARG A 132 -3.88 18.84 17.90
N ILE A 133 -3.13 18.26 16.96
CA ILE A 133 -1.69 18.51 16.77
C ILE A 133 -1.41 19.29 15.46
N PHE A 134 -2.26 19.14 14.45
CA PHE A 134 -2.09 19.70 13.10
C PHE A 134 -3.29 20.56 12.69
N THR A 135 -3.03 21.65 11.97
CA THR A 135 -4.05 22.58 11.49
C THR A 135 -4.66 22.07 10.17
N GLU A 136 -5.92 22.36 9.84
CA GLU A 136 -6.62 21.84 8.64
C GLU A 136 -5.88 22.05 7.31
N GLY A 137 -4.99 23.04 7.21
CA GLY A 137 -4.18 23.29 6.02
C GLY A 137 -2.97 22.34 5.84
N GLU A 138 -2.66 21.50 6.83
CA GLU A 138 -1.50 20.60 6.85
C GLU A 138 -1.87 19.10 6.69
N MET A 139 -3.18 18.78 6.71
CA MET A 139 -3.74 17.43 6.51
C MET A 139 -3.91 17.09 5.03
#